data_AF-A0A1I8MB07-F1
#
_entry.id   AF-A0A1I8MB07-F1
#
_cell.length_a   1.000
_cell.length_b   1.000
_cell.length_c   1.000
_cell.angle_alpha   90.00
_cell.angle_beta   90.00
_cell.angle_gamma   90.00
#
_symmetry.space_group_name_H-M   'P 1'
#
loop_
_entity.id
_entity.type
_entity.pdbx_description
1 polymer ?
#
loop_
_entity_poly.entity_id
_entity_poly.type
_entity_poly.pdbx_seq_one_letter_code
_entity_poly.pdbx_strand_id
1 'polypeptide(L)'
;MFNVSLSTNRPLYEEEWFHGVLPREEVVRLLNNEGDFLVRETIRNEESQIVLSVCWNGHKHFIVQTTVEGHFRFEGPPFPSIQELILHQYQSELPVTVKSGAILRTPIRREIWELSNDDVVLCEKIGRGNFGDVYKAKLKSTKKDVAVKTCRMTLPDEQKRKFLQEGRILKQYDHPNIVKLIGICVQKQPIMIVMELVPGGSLLNYLRKNSNILTTRQQMGMCRDAAAGKS
;
A
#
# COMPACT_ATOMS: atom_id res chain seq x y z
N MET A 1 16.72 16.93 5.65
CA MET A 1 17.96 16.24 5.25
C MET A 1 17.57 14.84 4.78
N PHE A 2 17.74 14.53 3.49
CA PHE A 2 17.60 13.16 2.99
C PHE A 2 18.77 12.37 3.54
N ASN A 3 18.51 11.51 4.52
CA ASN A 3 19.54 10.71 5.16
C ASN A 3 19.30 9.26 4.77
N VAL A 4 20.00 8.81 3.74
CA VAL A 4 20.08 7.37 3.43
C VAL A 4 21.08 6.79 4.42
N SER A 5 20.64 5.87 5.27
CA SER A 5 21.58 5.11 6.09
C SER A 5 22.33 4.16 5.17
N LEU A 6 23.50 4.56 4.70
CA LEU A 6 24.44 3.73 3.95
C LEU A 6 25.02 2.56 4.77
N SER A 7 24.44 2.24 5.93
CA SER A 7 24.71 0.98 6.60
C SER A 7 24.40 -0.15 5.63
N THR A 8 25.44 -0.82 5.15
CA THR A 8 25.41 -1.89 4.13
C THR A 8 24.57 -3.11 4.51
N ASN A 9 23.89 -3.09 5.66
CA ASN A 9 23.03 -4.16 6.17
C ASN A 9 21.53 -3.82 6.18
N ARG A 10 21.11 -2.59 5.85
CA ARG A 10 19.68 -2.24 5.90
C ARG A 10 18.98 -2.67 4.60
N PRO A 11 17.95 -3.53 4.66
CA PRO A 11 17.26 -3.98 3.46
C PRO A 11 16.39 -2.88 2.84
N LEU A 12 16.22 -2.93 1.52
CA LEU A 12 15.51 -1.89 0.74
C LEU A 12 14.09 -1.62 1.27
N TYR A 13 13.38 -2.64 1.76
CA TYR A 13 12.00 -2.49 2.25
C TYR A 13 11.88 -1.61 3.50
N GLU A 14 13.00 -1.35 4.20
CA GLU A 14 13.02 -0.45 5.35
C GLU A 14 13.25 1.02 4.98
N GLU A 15 13.63 1.31 3.74
CA GLU A 15 13.79 2.68 3.27
C GLU A 15 12.44 3.40 3.24
N GLU A 16 12.38 4.59 3.87
CA GLU A 16 11.12 5.35 3.97
C GLU A 16 10.63 5.84 2.61
N TRP A 17 11.52 6.02 1.64
CA TRP A 17 11.23 6.42 0.26
C TRP A 17 10.94 5.24 -0.66
N PHE A 18 10.97 4.00 -0.15
CA PHE A 18 10.60 2.79 -0.87
C PHE A 18 9.17 2.36 -0.51
N HIS A 19 8.27 2.47 -1.48
CA HIS A 19 6.82 2.29 -1.32
C HIS A 19 6.35 0.88 -1.70
N GLY A 20 7.27 -0.08 -1.83
CA GLY A 20 6.93 -1.47 -2.16
C GLY A 20 6.12 -1.55 -3.46
N VAL A 21 4.99 -2.25 -3.44
CA VAL A 21 4.15 -2.54 -4.62
C VAL A 21 3.04 -1.51 -4.84
N LEU A 22 3.27 -0.24 -4.44
CA LEU A 22 2.31 0.84 -4.59
C LEU A 22 1.87 1.01 -6.07
N PRO A 23 0.56 1.01 -6.39
CA PRO A 23 0.06 1.16 -7.75
C PRO A 23 0.45 2.50 -8.38
N ARG A 24 0.66 2.53 -9.70
CA ARG A 24 1.13 3.73 -10.41
C ARG A 24 0.26 4.96 -10.18
N GLU A 25 -1.07 4.79 -10.19
CA GLU A 25 -1.99 5.90 -9.96
C GLU A 25 -1.88 6.52 -8.55
N GLU A 26 -1.49 5.73 -7.55
CA GLU A 26 -1.25 6.23 -6.20
C GLU A 26 0.06 7.00 -6.11
N VAL A 27 1.08 6.56 -6.84
CA VAL A 27 2.35 7.27 -6.98
C VAL A 27 2.10 8.65 -7.57
N VAL A 28 1.34 8.73 -8.66
CA VAL A 28 0.95 9.99 -9.31
C VAL A 28 0.29 10.95 -8.31
N ARG A 29 -0.61 10.45 -7.46
CA ARG A 29 -1.27 11.25 -6.40
C ARG A 29 -0.29 11.76 -5.33
N LEU A 30 0.78 11.01 -5.03
CA LEU A 30 1.75 11.37 -4.00
C LEU A 30 2.79 12.39 -4.48
N LEU A 31 3.20 12.34 -5.75
CA LEU A 31 4.24 13.21 -6.30
C LEU A 31 3.63 14.51 -6.81
N ASN A 32 3.63 15.57 -5.99
CA ASN A 32 2.87 16.80 -6.29
C ASN A 32 3.76 17.97 -6.73
N ASN A 33 5.02 17.99 -6.32
CA ASN A 33 5.96 19.08 -6.58
C ASN A 33 7.10 18.63 -7.50
N GLU A 34 7.66 19.56 -8.26
CA GLU A 34 8.83 19.30 -9.11
C GLU A 34 10.01 18.76 -8.29
N GLY A 35 10.49 17.58 -8.68
CA GLY A 35 11.55 16.82 -8.03
C GLY A 35 11.08 15.95 -6.87
N ASP A 36 9.78 15.88 -6.57
CA ASP A 36 9.23 14.85 -5.69
C ASP A 36 9.51 13.48 -6.30
N PHE A 37 10.00 12.54 -5.50
CA PHE A 37 10.31 11.20 -5.98
C PHE A 37 10.05 10.12 -4.94
N LEU A 38 9.85 8.90 -5.43
CA LEU A 38 9.83 7.68 -4.63
C LEU A 38 10.29 6.48 -5.47
N VAL A 39 10.64 5.40 -4.81
CA VAL A 39 10.95 4.12 -5.45
C VAL A 39 9.89 3.10 -5.11
N ARG A 40 9.56 2.25 -6.08
CA ARG A 40 8.57 1.18 -5.93
C ARG A 40 8.99 -0.04 -6.74
N GLU A 41 8.36 -1.14 -6.44
CA GLU A 41 8.38 -2.36 -7.21
C GLU A 41 7.12 -2.45 -8.09
N THR A 42 7.29 -2.98 -9.29
CA THR A 42 6.19 -3.30 -10.20
C THR A 42 6.40 -4.67 -10.79
N ILE A 43 5.31 -5.38 -11.09
CA ILE A 43 5.41 -6.65 -11.82
C ILE A 43 5.02 -6.39 -13.27
N ARG A 44 5.89 -6.78 -14.19
CA ARG A 44 5.64 -6.72 -15.63
C ARG A 44 6.16 -8.00 -16.26
N ASN A 45 5.32 -8.67 -17.05
CA ASN A 45 5.66 -9.94 -17.70
C ASN A 45 6.18 -10.99 -16.68
N GLU A 46 5.53 -11.10 -15.52
CA GLU A 46 5.91 -12.00 -14.42
C GLU A 46 7.26 -11.69 -13.73
N GLU A 47 7.97 -10.66 -14.19
CA GLU A 47 9.21 -10.20 -13.57
C GLU A 47 8.98 -8.99 -12.67
N SER A 48 9.66 -8.99 -11.53
CA SER A 48 9.72 -7.83 -10.64
C SER A 48 10.71 -6.80 -11.19
N GLN A 49 10.29 -5.55 -11.24
CA GLN A 49 11.09 -4.41 -11.69
C GLN A 49 11.05 -3.30 -10.65
N ILE A 50 12.23 -2.78 -10.30
CA ILE A 50 12.37 -1.57 -9.50
C ILE A 50 12.17 -0.35 -10.39
N VAL A 51 11.32 0.57 -9.94
CA VAL A 51 10.96 1.79 -10.66
C VAL A 51 11.14 3.00 -9.77
N LEU A 52 11.98 3.93 -10.21
CA LEU A 52 12.05 5.29 -9.68
C LEU A 52 10.96 6.14 -10.36
N SER A 53 10.09 6.75 -9.57
CA SER A 53 9.06 7.67 -10.07
C SER A 53 9.35 9.08 -9.59
N VAL A 54 9.29 10.04 -10.50
CA VAL A 54 9.66 11.44 -10.26
C VAL A 54 8.60 12.37 -10.86
N CYS A 55 8.15 13.38 -10.12
CA CYS A 55 7.40 14.50 -10.69
C CYS A 55 8.39 15.47 -11.33
N TRP A 56 8.37 15.56 -12.66
CA TRP A 56 9.19 16.48 -13.44
C TRP A 56 8.53 16.78 -14.77
N ASN A 57 7.92 17.96 -14.93
CA ASN A 57 7.07 18.32 -16.07
C ASN A 57 6.02 17.22 -16.36
N GLY A 58 5.26 16.85 -15.33
CA GLY A 58 4.40 15.66 -15.29
C GLY A 58 5.05 14.52 -14.50
N HIS A 59 4.61 13.28 -14.69
CA HIS A 59 5.15 12.13 -13.95
C HIS A 59 6.01 11.25 -14.84
N LYS A 60 7.26 11.04 -14.45
CA LYS A 60 8.24 10.19 -15.14
C LYS A 60 8.51 8.93 -14.32
N HIS A 61 8.64 7.80 -15.00
CA HIS A 61 8.91 6.51 -14.37
C HIS A 61 10.09 5.84 -15.06
N PHE A 62 11.16 5.61 -14.30
CA PHE A 62 12.42 5.06 -14.76
C PHE A 62 12.57 3.64 -14.22
N ILE A 63 12.65 2.66 -15.10
CA ILE A 63 12.98 1.29 -14.72
C ILE A 63 14.47 1.26 -14.41
N VAL A 64 14.83 0.77 -13.22
CA VAL A 64 16.23 0.53 -12.85
C VAL A 64 16.73 -0.67 -13.65
N GLN A 65 17.84 -0.49 -14.34
CA GLN A 65 18.47 -1.56 -15.12
C GLN A 65 19.44 -2.35 -14.25
N THR A 66 19.47 -3.67 -14.43
CA THR A 66 20.44 -4.56 -13.79
C THR A 66 21.48 -4.98 -14.82
N THR A 67 22.76 -4.79 -14.53
CA THR A 67 23.87 -5.23 -15.38
C THR A 67 24.08 -6.74 -15.26
N VAL A 68 24.93 -7.32 -16.12
CA VAL A 68 25.27 -8.75 -16.06
C VAL A 68 26.02 -9.12 -14.77
N GLU A 69 26.71 -8.15 -14.16
CA GLU A 69 27.38 -8.27 -12.86
C GLU A 69 26.42 -8.05 -11.68
N GLY A 70 25.11 -7.89 -11.91
CA GLY A 70 24.11 -7.70 -10.85
C GLY A 70 24.07 -6.29 -10.26
N HIS A 71 24.69 -5.29 -10.89
CA HIS A 71 24.68 -3.91 -10.42
C HIS A 71 23.51 -3.12 -11.03
N PHE A 72 23.12 -2.02 -10.37
CA PHE A 72 21.95 -1.22 -10.70
C PHE A 72 22.33 0.13 -11.31
N ARG A 73 21.64 0.54 -12.38
CA ARG A 73 21.90 1.84 -13.05
C ARG A 73 20.67 2.43 -13.75
N PHE A 74 20.80 3.73 -14.07
CA PHE A 74 20.08 4.39 -15.16
C PHE A 74 21.03 4.57 -16.35
N GLU A 75 21.21 5.79 -16.88
CA GLU A 75 22.18 6.07 -17.95
C GLU A 75 23.63 6.18 -17.44
N GLY A 76 23.84 6.44 -16.14
CA GLY A 76 25.15 6.64 -15.51
C GLY A 76 25.88 5.36 -15.07
N PRO A 77 26.83 5.48 -14.12
CA PRO A 77 27.59 4.34 -13.60
C PRO A 77 26.71 3.31 -12.88
N PRO A 78 27.14 2.04 -12.81
CA PRO A 78 26.46 1.00 -12.04
C PRO A 78 26.81 1.05 -10.55
N PHE A 79 25.84 0.70 -9.70
CA PHE A 79 25.97 0.65 -8.24
C PHE A 79 25.58 -0.71 -7.68
N PRO A 80 26.21 -1.19 -6.59
CA PRO A 80 25.93 -2.52 -6.04
C PRO A 80 24.58 -2.62 -5.33
N SER A 81 23.92 -1.49 -5.01
CA SER A 81 22.60 -1.46 -4.38
C SER A 81 21.70 -0.36 -4.96
N ILE A 82 20.38 -0.56 -4.85
CA ILE A 82 19.38 0.47 -5.20
C ILE A 82 19.57 1.71 -4.33
N GLN A 83 19.89 1.53 -3.05
CA GLN A 83 20.13 2.63 -2.11
C GLN A 83 21.29 3.51 -2.55
N GLU A 84 22.41 2.93 -2.99
CA GLU A 84 23.56 3.67 -3.51
C GLU A 84 23.24 4.39 -4.82
N LEU A 85 22.53 3.73 -5.75
CA LEU A 85 22.08 4.35 -6.99
C LEU A 85 21.22 5.59 -6.71
N ILE A 86 20.23 5.48 -5.82
CA ILE A 86 19.31 6.57 -5.49
C ILE A 86 20.03 7.68 -4.74
N LEU A 87 20.92 7.35 -3.81
CA LEU A 87 21.71 8.35 -3.09
C LEU A 87 22.61 9.13 -4.05
N HIS A 88 23.32 8.46 -4.94
CA HIS A 88 24.16 9.11 -5.94
C HIS A 88 23.32 10.02 -6.86
N GLN A 89 22.17 9.52 -7.34
CA GLN A 89 21.28 10.31 -8.19
C GLN A 89 20.75 11.57 -7.47
N TYR A 90 20.45 11.45 -6.18
CA TYR A 90 20.01 12.57 -5.36
C TYR A 90 21.13 13.59 -5.11
N GLN A 91 22.33 13.14 -4.74
CA GLN A 91 23.44 14.01 -4.36
C GLN A 91 24.11 14.69 -5.54
N SER A 92 24.15 14.02 -6.71
CA SER A 92 24.79 14.58 -7.90
C SER A 92 23.98 15.72 -8.54
N GLU A 93 22.68 15.82 -8.23
CA GLU A 93 21.72 16.75 -8.86
C GLU A 93 21.70 16.69 -10.39
N LEU A 94 22.24 15.61 -10.97
CA LEU A 94 22.22 15.37 -12.40
C LEU A 94 20.85 14.82 -12.84
N PRO A 95 20.50 14.96 -14.12
CA PRO A 95 19.32 14.30 -14.66
C PRO A 95 19.41 12.77 -14.53
N VAL A 96 18.29 12.11 -14.21
CA VAL A 96 18.18 10.64 -14.23
C VAL A 96 18.48 10.08 -15.63
N THR A 97 18.02 10.80 -16.66
CA THR A 97 18.41 10.60 -18.04
C THR A 97 18.56 11.94 -18.76
N VAL A 98 19.45 12.03 -19.74
CA VAL A 98 19.69 13.25 -20.52
C VAL A 98 18.39 13.74 -21.17
N LYS A 99 17.63 12.81 -21.78
CA LYS A 99 16.37 13.12 -22.46
C LYS A 99 15.28 13.62 -21.51
N SER A 100 15.21 13.10 -20.29
CA SER A 100 14.14 13.46 -19.36
C SER A 100 14.39 14.78 -18.65
N GLY A 101 15.66 15.12 -18.40
CA GLY A 101 16.05 16.27 -17.59
C GLY A 101 15.62 16.16 -16.11
N ALA A 102 15.09 15.02 -15.66
CA ALA A 102 14.47 14.88 -14.35
C ALA A 102 15.50 14.82 -13.23
N ILE A 103 15.35 15.65 -12.20
CA ILE A 103 16.27 15.74 -11.06
C ILE A 103 15.51 15.39 -9.78
N LEU A 104 16.15 14.65 -8.88
CA LEU A 104 15.58 14.27 -7.59
C LEU A 104 15.79 15.39 -6.56
N ARG A 105 14.73 15.80 -5.86
CA ARG A 105 14.81 16.90 -4.86
C ARG A 105 14.20 16.53 -3.53
N THR A 106 12.99 15.96 -3.55
CA THR A 106 12.24 15.66 -2.33
C THR A 106 11.83 14.19 -2.30
N PRO A 107 12.38 13.39 -1.39
CA PRO A 107 11.94 12.01 -1.21
C PRO A 107 10.56 12.00 -0.55
N ILE A 108 9.58 11.36 -1.18
CA ILE A 108 8.28 11.11 -0.56
C ILE A 108 8.39 9.91 0.35
N ARG A 109 8.12 10.14 1.64
CA ARG A 109 8.17 9.10 2.68
C ARG A 109 6.85 8.36 2.77
N ARG A 110 6.91 7.08 3.14
CA ARG A 110 5.74 6.28 3.54
C ARG A 110 5.08 6.86 4.76
N GLU A 111 3.77 6.62 4.86
CA GLU A 111 2.97 7.10 5.99
C GLU A 111 3.05 6.13 7.17
N ILE A 112 2.88 6.64 8.40
CA ILE A 112 3.07 5.86 9.65
C ILE A 112 2.04 4.72 9.79
N TRP A 113 0.88 4.83 9.11
CA TRP A 113 -0.15 3.78 9.11
C TRP A 113 0.17 2.59 8.18
N GLU A 114 1.27 2.65 7.44
CA GLU A 114 1.69 1.54 6.60
C GLU A 114 2.26 0.41 7.47
N LEU A 115 1.55 -0.71 7.50
CA LEU A 115 1.96 -1.91 8.21
C LEU A 115 2.84 -2.77 7.30
N SER A 116 3.82 -3.46 7.88
CA SER A 116 4.51 -4.52 7.15
C SER A 116 3.53 -5.66 6.88
N ASN A 117 3.53 -6.17 5.65
CA ASN A 117 2.80 -7.40 5.33
C ASN A 117 3.22 -8.56 6.25
N ASP A 118 4.47 -8.57 6.72
CA ASP A 118 4.97 -9.59 7.64
C ASP A 118 4.40 -9.49 9.05
N ASP A 119 3.81 -8.36 9.45
CA ASP A 119 3.15 -8.22 10.75
C ASP A 119 1.76 -8.86 10.78
N VAL A 120 1.26 -9.31 9.63
CA VAL A 120 -0.10 -9.84 9.47
C VAL A 120 -0.03 -11.33 9.12
N VAL A 121 -0.57 -12.17 9.99
CA VAL A 121 -0.70 -13.62 9.73
C VAL A 121 -2.11 -13.91 9.28
N LEU A 122 -2.31 -14.19 7.99
CA LEU A 122 -3.61 -14.60 7.44
C LEU A 122 -4.00 -15.98 8.00
N CYS A 123 -5.26 -16.11 8.42
CA CYS A 123 -5.86 -17.35 8.90
C CYS A 123 -6.92 -17.81 7.89
N GLU A 124 -8.13 -18.09 8.33
CA GLU A 124 -9.21 -18.55 7.47
C GLU A 124 -9.85 -17.44 6.63
N LYS A 125 -10.31 -17.80 5.43
CA LYS A 125 -11.13 -16.93 4.59
C LYS A 125 -12.52 -16.79 5.19
N ILE A 126 -12.94 -15.56 5.46
CA ILE A 126 -14.26 -15.24 6.05
C ILE A 126 -15.20 -14.57 5.05
N GLY A 127 -14.71 -14.17 3.88
CA GLY A 127 -15.54 -13.54 2.87
C GLY A 127 -14.84 -13.33 1.53
N ARG A 128 -15.59 -12.77 0.58
CA ARG A 128 -15.12 -12.37 -0.74
C ARG A 128 -15.77 -11.03 -1.09
N GLY A 129 -14.95 -10.07 -1.52
CA GLY A 129 -15.39 -8.77 -2.01
C GLY A 129 -15.03 -8.56 -3.48
N ASN A 130 -15.24 -7.34 -3.95
CA ASN A 130 -15.01 -6.96 -5.36
C ASN A 130 -13.53 -7.05 -5.77
N PHE A 131 -12.62 -6.69 -4.88
CA PHE A 131 -11.18 -6.62 -5.16
C PHE A 131 -10.42 -7.92 -4.85
N GLY A 132 -11.00 -8.79 -4.02
CA GLY A 132 -10.31 -9.97 -3.51
C GLY A 132 -11.03 -10.60 -2.34
N ASP A 133 -10.28 -11.35 -1.55
CA ASP A 133 -10.81 -12.14 -0.47
C ASP A 133 -10.67 -11.41 0.87
N VAL A 134 -11.52 -11.76 1.82
CA VAL A 134 -11.46 -11.25 3.19
C VAL A 134 -11.09 -12.41 4.09
N TYR A 135 -10.06 -12.23 4.91
CA TYR A 135 -9.54 -13.22 5.84
C TYR A 135 -9.71 -12.74 7.27
N LYS A 136 -9.95 -13.68 8.18
CA LYS A 136 -9.54 -13.50 9.56
C LYS A 136 -8.01 -13.57 9.57
N ALA A 137 -7.38 -12.72 10.37
CA ALA A 137 -5.94 -12.71 10.53
C ALA A 137 -5.56 -12.32 11.95
N LYS A 138 -4.27 -12.45 12.28
CA LYS A 138 -3.71 -12.06 13.57
C LYS A 138 -2.54 -11.10 13.38
N LEU A 139 -2.55 -9.99 14.13
CA LEU A 139 -1.40 -9.09 14.19
C LEU A 139 -0.31 -9.67 15.07
N LYS A 140 0.93 -9.74 14.56
CA LYS A 140 2.06 -10.33 15.30
C LYS A 140 2.41 -9.56 16.56
N SER A 141 2.36 -8.23 16.50
CA SER A 141 2.74 -7.31 17.58
C SER A 141 1.78 -7.36 18.77
N THR A 142 0.47 -7.37 18.53
CA THR A 142 -0.56 -7.30 19.57
C THR A 142 -1.29 -8.61 19.84
N LYS A 143 -1.08 -9.63 18.99
CA LYS A 143 -1.84 -10.89 18.96
C LYS A 143 -3.36 -10.72 18.77
N LYS A 144 -3.81 -9.51 18.40
CA LYS A 144 -5.22 -9.20 18.19
C LYS A 144 -5.71 -9.82 16.88
N ASP A 145 -6.93 -10.37 16.93
CA ASP A 145 -7.65 -10.83 15.74
C ASP A 145 -8.16 -9.63 14.93
N VAL A 146 -7.95 -9.68 13.61
CA VAL A 146 -8.26 -8.61 12.65
C VAL A 146 -8.93 -9.17 11.39
N ALA A 147 -9.60 -8.31 10.63
CA ALA A 147 -10.10 -8.63 9.30
C ALA A 147 -9.15 -8.04 8.26
N VAL A 148 -8.75 -8.85 7.27
CA VAL A 148 -7.83 -8.45 6.22
C VAL A 148 -8.48 -8.63 4.87
N LYS A 149 -8.68 -7.53 4.15
CA LYS A 149 -9.12 -7.55 2.75
C LYS A 149 -7.87 -7.55 1.87
N THR A 150 -7.77 -8.49 0.95
CA THR A 150 -6.66 -8.57 0.00
C THR A 150 -7.05 -8.02 -1.36
N CYS A 151 -6.08 -7.44 -2.07
CA CYS A 151 -6.23 -7.05 -3.47
C CYS A 151 -5.58 -8.09 -4.37
N ARG A 152 -6.32 -8.59 -5.36
CA ARG A 152 -5.76 -9.52 -6.36
C ARG A 152 -4.72 -8.82 -7.22
N MET A 153 -3.61 -9.52 -7.48
CA MET A 153 -2.50 -9.00 -8.28
C MET A 153 -2.88 -8.72 -9.74
N THR A 154 -3.81 -9.52 -10.27
CA THR A 154 -4.29 -9.46 -11.67
C THR A 154 -5.21 -8.28 -11.95
N LEU A 155 -5.61 -7.50 -10.94
CA LEU A 155 -6.46 -6.34 -11.18
C LEU A 155 -5.67 -5.20 -11.86
N PRO A 156 -6.34 -4.44 -12.75
CA PRO A 156 -5.77 -3.20 -13.30
C PRO A 156 -5.44 -2.19 -12.20
N ASP A 157 -4.49 -1.31 -12.47
CA ASP A 157 -4.05 -0.27 -11.51
C ASP A 157 -5.19 0.65 -11.06
N GLU A 158 -6.16 0.95 -11.93
CA GLU A 158 -7.33 1.74 -11.55
C GLU A 158 -8.18 1.05 -10.47
N GLN A 159 -8.30 -0.29 -10.53
CA GLN A 159 -9.02 -1.06 -9.52
C GLN A 159 -8.20 -1.17 -8.23
N LYS A 160 -6.87 -1.32 -8.32
CA LYS A 160 -5.97 -1.27 -7.14
C LYS A 160 -6.03 0.10 -6.45
N ARG A 161 -6.14 1.19 -7.21
CA ARG A 161 -6.37 2.55 -6.70
C ARG A 161 -7.70 2.65 -5.97
N LYS A 162 -8.79 2.13 -6.53
CA LYS A 162 -10.11 2.09 -5.87
C LYS A 162 -10.08 1.26 -4.58
N PHE A 163 -9.33 0.15 -4.57
CA PHE A 163 -9.10 -0.62 -3.36
C PHE A 163 -8.43 0.21 -2.27
N LEU A 164 -7.31 0.88 -2.57
CA LEU A 164 -6.62 1.75 -1.60
C LEU A 164 -7.44 2.97 -1.18
N GLN A 165 -8.31 3.48 -2.07
CA GLN A 165 -9.28 4.53 -1.74
C GLN A 165 -10.25 4.09 -0.64
N GLU A 166 -10.71 2.83 -0.60
CA GLU A 166 -11.55 2.34 0.51
C GLU A 166 -10.83 2.48 1.85
N GLY A 167 -9.55 2.08 1.92
CA GLY A 167 -8.73 2.23 3.12
C GLY A 167 -8.57 3.69 3.52
N ARG A 168 -8.29 4.58 2.57
CA ARG A 168 -8.20 6.03 2.85
C ARG A 168 -9.49 6.63 3.38
N ILE A 169 -10.63 6.22 2.82
CA ILE A 169 -11.95 6.67 3.28
C ILE A 169 -12.13 6.23 4.72
N LEU A 170 -11.95 4.94 5.03
CA LEU A 170 -12.08 4.41 6.40
C LEU A 170 -11.14 5.12 7.40
N LYS A 171 -9.96 5.53 6.95
CA LYS A 171 -9.01 6.29 7.78
C LYS A 171 -9.58 7.62 8.30
N GLN A 172 -10.55 8.20 7.61
CA GLN A 172 -11.16 9.49 7.97
C GLN A 172 -12.28 9.34 9.02
N TYR A 173 -12.70 8.12 9.35
CA TYR A 173 -13.80 7.87 10.26
C TYR A 173 -13.34 7.23 11.57
N ASP A 174 -13.91 7.70 12.68
CA ASP A 174 -13.84 7.06 13.99
C ASP A 174 -15.24 7.10 14.59
N HIS A 175 -16.06 6.08 14.30
CA HIS A 175 -17.46 6.03 14.69
C HIS A 175 -17.85 4.60 15.08
N PRO A 176 -18.63 4.38 16.16
CA PRO A 176 -18.96 3.03 16.65
C PRO A 176 -19.70 2.13 15.64
N ASN A 177 -20.31 2.72 14.61
CA ASN A 177 -21.02 1.99 13.55
C ASN A 177 -20.27 1.95 12.21
N ILE A 178 -19.01 2.37 12.18
CA ILE A 178 -18.12 2.26 11.02
C ILE A 178 -16.91 1.42 11.44
N VAL A 179 -16.57 0.43 10.61
CA VAL A 179 -15.42 -0.45 10.88
C VAL A 179 -14.12 0.37 10.95
N LYS A 180 -13.36 0.17 12.03
CA LYS A 180 -12.10 0.87 12.24
C LYS A 180 -10.99 0.33 11.35
N LEU A 181 -10.35 1.22 10.60
CA LEU A 181 -9.09 0.93 9.92
C LEU A 181 -7.97 0.80 10.96
N ILE A 182 -7.15 -0.25 10.81
CA ILE A 182 -5.93 -0.43 11.61
C ILE A 182 -4.70 -0.04 10.79
N GLY A 183 -4.65 -0.40 9.52
CA GLY A 183 -3.54 -0.03 8.64
C GLY A 183 -3.66 -0.60 7.23
N ILE A 184 -2.69 -0.26 6.39
CA ILE A 184 -2.61 -0.71 4.99
C ILE A 184 -1.22 -1.31 4.76
N CYS A 185 -1.15 -2.47 4.11
CA CYS A 185 0.11 -3.09 3.73
C CYS A 185 0.31 -2.98 2.22
N VAL A 186 1.32 -2.20 1.81
CA VAL A 186 1.73 -2.02 0.41
C VAL A 186 3.19 -2.39 0.17
N GLN A 187 3.91 -2.89 1.18
CA GLN A 187 5.34 -3.20 1.05
C GLN A 187 5.60 -4.36 0.10
N LYS A 188 4.70 -5.35 0.05
CA LYS A 188 4.75 -6.49 -0.88
C LYS A 188 3.36 -6.97 -1.26
N GLN A 189 3.29 -7.85 -2.26
CA GLN A 189 2.04 -8.51 -2.62
C GLN A 189 1.63 -9.56 -1.57
N PRO A 190 0.33 -9.81 -1.39
CA PRO A 190 -0.78 -9.00 -1.89
C PRO A 190 -0.89 -7.67 -1.14
N ILE A 191 -1.44 -6.63 -1.77
CA ILE A 191 -1.82 -5.39 -1.05
C ILE A 191 -2.96 -5.75 -0.07
N MET A 192 -2.86 -5.28 1.17
CA MET A 192 -3.82 -5.58 2.24
C MET A 192 -4.39 -4.33 2.89
N ILE A 193 -5.69 -4.36 3.23
CA ILE A 193 -6.33 -3.41 4.15
C ILE A 193 -6.66 -4.18 5.43
N VAL A 194 -6.08 -3.72 6.55
CA VAL A 194 -6.24 -4.33 7.88
C VAL A 194 -7.25 -3.51 8.67
N MET A 195 -8.30 -4.18 9.13
CA MET A 195 -9.43 -3.59 9.86
C MET A 195 -9.70 -4.37 11.13
N GLU A 196 -10.47 -3.78 12.05
CA GLU A 196 -10.99 -4.56 13.16
C GLU A 196 -11.86 -5.74 12.69
N LEU A 197 -11.79 -6.84 13.42
CA LEU A 197 -12.67 -7.98 13.18
C LEU A 197 -13.97 -7.79 13.95
N VAL A 198 -15.08 -7.61 13.23
CA VAL A 198 -16.42 -7.54 13.83
C VAL A 198 -16.96 -8.96 14.03
N PRO A 199 -17.23 -9.40 15.27
CA PRO A 199 -17.80 -10.71 15.53
C PRO A 199 -19.24 -10.80 14.98
N GLY A 200 -19.67 -12.00 14.61
CA GLY A 200 -21.01 -12.24 14.06
C GLY A 200 -21.11 -12.17 12.52
N GLY A 201 -20.07 -11.67 11.85
CA GLY A 201 -19.98 -11.68 10.39
C GLY A 201 -20.93 -10.67 9.72
N SER A 202 -21.30 -10.93 8.45
CA SER A 202 -22.15 -10.01 7.70
C SER A 202 -23.58 -9.97 8.26
N LEU A 203 -24.17 -8.77 8.26
CA LEU A 203 -25.56 -8.57 8.72
C LEU A 203 -26.55 -9.46 7.97
N LEU A 204 -26.39 -9.64 6.65
CA LEU A 204 -27.25 -10.53 5.86
C LEU A 204 -27.21 -11.98 6.37
N ASN A 205 -26.01 -12.52 6.64
CA ASN A 205 -25.87 -13.88 7.14
C ASN A 205 -26.42 -13.99 8.57
N TYR A 206 -26.21 -12.96 9.39
CA TYR A 206 -26.75 -12.89 10.74
C TYR A 206 -28.28 -12.90 10.74
N LEU A 207 -28.92 -12.09 9.88
CA LEU A 207 -30.37 -12.03 9.73
C LEU A 207 -30.95 -13.37 9.25
N ARG A 208 -30.30 -14.04 8.28
CA ARG A 208 -30.75 -15.35 7.79
C ARG A 208 -30.66 -16.44 8.85
N LYS A 209 -29.57 -16.47 9.63
CA LYS A 209 -29.38 -17.47 10.69
C LYS A 209 -30.32 -17.28 11.88
N ASN A 210 -30.71 -16.03 12.15
CA ASN A 210 -31.50 -15.67 13.34
C ASN A 210 -32.90 -15.16 12.98
N SER A 211 -33.42 -15.48 11.79
CA SER A 211 -34.69 -14.92 11.28
C SER A 211 -35.87 -15.17 12.22
N ASN A 212 -35.85 -16.27 12.94
CA ASN A 212 -36.94 -16.70 13.82
C ASN A 212 -36.76 -16.24 15.28
N ILE A 213 -35.62 -15.63 15.59
CA ILE A 213 -35.24 -15.23 16.96
C ILE A 213 -35.23 -13.70 17.10
N LEU A 214 -34.96 -12.98 16.00
CA LEU A 214 -34.84 -11.53 16.03
C LEU A 214 -36.20 -10.85 16.15
N THR A 215 -36.34 -10.03 17.19
CA THR A 215 -37.50 -9.17 17.39
C THR A 215 -37.46 -7.96 16.47
N THR A 216 -38.63 -7.38 16.18
CA THR A 216 -38.73 -6.11 15.42
C THR A 216 -37.93 -4.99 16.07
N ARG A 217 -37.88 -4.91 17.41
CA ARG A 217 -37.08 -3.92 18.13
C ARG A 217 -35.58 -4.06 17.84
N GLN A 218 -35.05 -5.29 17.80
CA GLN A 218 -33.64 -5.52 17.46
C GLN A 218 -33.34 -5.15 16.00
N GLN A 219 -34.24 -5.50 15.07
CA GLN A 219 -34.10 -5.12 13.66
C GLN A 219 -34.09 -3.60 13.47
N MET A 220 -35.00 -2.88 14.13
CA MET A 220 -35.00 -1.40 14.13
C MET A 220 -33.71 -0.83 14.74
N GLY A 221 -33.18 -1.45 15.80
CA GLY A 221 -31.88 -1.09 16.36
C GLY A 221 -30.76 -1.19 15.33
N MET A 222 -30.67 -2.31 14.60
CA MET A 222 -29.69 -2.50 13.53
C MET A 222 -29.84 -1.45 12.41
N CYS A 223 -31.08 -1.10 12.03
CA CYS A 223 -31.34 -0.03 11.06
C CYS A 223 -30.88 1.34 11.56
N ARG A 224 -31.14 1.66 12.83
CA ARG A 224 -30.70 2.92 13.46
C ARG A 224 -29.18 3.00 13.48
N ASP A 225 -28.51 1.93 13.87
CA ASP A 225 -27.05 1.87 13.92
C ASP A 225 -26.43 2.03 12.53
N ALA A 226 -27.03 1.42 11.50
CA ALA A 226 -26.60 1.60 10.10
C ALA A 226 -26.83 3.02 9.58
N ALA A 227 -27.90 3.70 10.03
CA ALA A 227 -28.17 5.09 9.68
C ALA A 227 -27.21 6.06 10.37
N ALA A 228 -26.91 5.83 11.66
CA ALA A 228 -25.97 6.64 12.43
C ALA A 228 -24.54 6.58 11.84
N GLY A 229 -24.12 5.44 11.29
CA GLY A 229 -22.84 5.34 10.59
C GLY A 229 -22.73 6.13 9.26
N LYS A 230 -23.82 6.76 8.79
CA LYS A 230 -23.83 7.55 7.54
C LYS A 230 -23.91 9.06 7.77
N SER A 231 -24.12 9.50 9.01
CA SER A 231 -24.17 10.91 9.43
C SER A 231 -22.83 11.34 10.00
#